data_AF-A0A7C2YYC9-F1
#
_entry.id   AF-A0A7C2YYC9-F1
#
_cell.length_a   1.000
_cell.length_b   1.000
_cell.length_c   1.000
_cell.angle_alpha   90.00
_cell.angle_beta   90.00
_cell.angle_gamma   90.00
#
_symmetry.space_group_name_H-M   'P 1'
#
loop_
_entity.id
_entity.type
_entity.pdbx_description
1 polymer ?
#
loop_
_entity_poly.entity_id
_entity_poly.type
_entity_poly.pdbx_seq_one_letter_code
_entity_poly.pdbx_strand_id
1 'polypeptide(L)'
;MKAGAAPPLRPPPVRGPDRVRLAVAPSSVGVVTVRSSVQWRVDRYLAREIVPPFLVAILAFLVFIGLELVISLSDTVFGRGAGAAELLRLVSFKLPTLFTYAIPAAALLATFLALGRLAADRELLAFQALGYSLRRLTAPFVAFGALASGVAFALGEYAVPPAEAAYRQELLALLYRGAVPQVQEAVFFRGLQGETYYVERTEGERLTGILVYDLTGRIYPVEGGFPTVITAGEGRFEGGTLELLAGRVLRFTADGALAEVVRFERLTVEAGEDLRQAVLGAKTPAEMSLRELGGRIDLLRRSGLDPRSFVVEYHSKIAVAAAAFVFVLFGAPLGVLLGRRGRAAGAIVGFLLAAAAQGLFVWARTLAQRGVIPPYLGPWLPHLGFGLLGLLLLLLLDRLRLRGLLPVLLLLVWGGLSGGAVPPFSSLEADELVVSEEAGALEGRGVRAEFGDYVLVAEALRAREGTTGWEIEAEVAILTSADAELHAVRLTASLGPSGELDAVTAQSFRGVSTFQGPEKEEQLLYSGEEGE
;
A
#
# COMPACT_ATOMS: atom_id res chain seq x y z
N MET A 1 -2.90 -114.14 -5.36
CA MET A 1 -2.09 -113.38 -4.38
C MET A 1 -1.23 -112.40 -5.17
N LYS A 2 -1.53 -111.10 -5.09
CA LYS A 2 -0.85 -110.05 -5.86
C LYS A 2 -0.08 -109.13 -4.90
N ALA A 3 1.15 -108.81 -5.32
CA ALA A 3 2.15 -108.05 -4.59
C ALA A 3 1.71 -106.61 -4.27
N GLY A 4 1.97 -106.19 -3.04
CA GLY A 4 1.70 -104.84 -2.54
C GLY A 4 2.86 -103.88 -2.82
N ALA A 5 2.55 -102.77 -3.48
CA ALA A 5 3.40 -101.60 -3.61
C ALA A 5 3.06 -100.60 -2.49
N ALA A 6 4.09 -100.06 -1.85
CA ALA A 6 3.95 -99.02 -0.83
C ALA A 6 3.49 -97.68 -1.47
N PRO A 7 2.43 -97.03 -0.96
CA PRO A 7 1.95 -95.76 -1.51
C PRO A 7 2.73 -94.54 -0.97
N PRO A 8 2.78 -93.44 -1.73
CA PRO A 8 3.64 -92.29 -1.47
C PRO A 8 3.10 -91.33 -0.39
N LEU A 9 4.03 -90.56 0.18
CA LEU A 9 3.85 -89.53 1.20
C LEU A 9 2.76 -88.50 0.82
N ARG A 10 1.77 -88.33 1.71
CA ARG A 10 0.77 -87.25 1.65
C ARG A 10 1.30 -86.00 2.36
N PRO A 11 1.11 -84.79 1.80
CA PRO A 11 1.46 -83.56 2.51
C PRO A 11 0.52 -83.33 3.70
N PRO A 12 0.98 -82.63 4.76
CA PRO A 12 0.21 -82.37 5.96
C PRO A 12 -0.99 -81.43 5.69
N PRO A 13 -2.06 -81.51 6.49
CA PRO A 13 -3.24 -80.67 6.32
C PRO A 13 -2.93 -79.21 6.64
N VAL A 14 -3.35 -78.31 5.74
CA VAL A 14 -3.33 -76.86 5.95
C VAL A 14 -4.31 -76.53 7.08
N ARG A 15 -3.79 -76.24 8.28
CA ARG A 15 -4.55 -75.55 9.32
C ARG A 15 -4.84 -74.13 8.84
N GLY A 16 -6.08 -73.81 8.52
CA GLY A 16 -6.51 -72.42 8.42
C GLY A 16 -6.42 -71.78 9.81
N PRO A 17 -5.88 -70.56 9.97
CA PRO A 17 -5.85 -69.90 11.27
C PRO A 17 -7.25 -69.39 11.67
N ASP A 18 -7.52 -69.49 12.97
CA ASP A 18 -8.78 -69.25 13.67
C ASP A 18 -9.49 -67.94 13.28
N ARG A 19 -10.80 -68.04 13.00
CA ARG A 19 -11.67 -66.86 12.92
C ARG A 19 -11.95 -66.34 14.34
N VAL A 20 -11.08 -65.48 14.84
CA VAL A 20 -11.40 -64.59 15.97
C VAL A 20 -12.41 -63.55 15.48
N ARG A 21 -13.67 -63.63 15.93
CA ARG A 21 -14.64 -62.54 15.75
C ARG A 21 -14.26 -61.39 16.66
N LEU A 22 -13.64 -60.35 16.11
CA LEU A 22 -13.49 -59.05 16.77
C LEU A 22 -14.85 -58.33 16.76
N ALA A 23 -15.51 -58.29 17.91
CA ALA A 23 -16.55 -57.30 18.15
C ALA A 23 -15.87 -55.93 18.28
N VAL A 24 -16.01 -55.08 17.27
CA VAL A 24 -15.52 -53.69 17.32
C VAL A 24 -16.45 -52.90 18.23
N ALA A 25 -16.00 -52.64 19.45
CA ALA A 25 -16.57 -51.59 20.29
C ALA A 25 -16.24 -50.22 19.65
N PRO A 26 -17.18 -49.27 19.57
CA PRO A 26 -16.90 -47.95 19.03
C PRO A 26 -16.19 -47.13 20.10
N SER A 27 -14.86 -47.25 20.19
CA SER A 27 -14.04 -46.41 21.06
C SER A 27 -12.79 -45.93 20.34
N SER A 28 -12.80 -44.63 20.05
CA SER A 28 -11.67 -43.74 19.75
C SER A 28 -10.73 -44.17 18.62
N VAL A 29 -11.05 -43.74 17.40
CA VAL A 29 -10.01 -43.38 16.43
C VAL A 29 -9.22 -42.22 17.03
N GLY A 30 -8.13 -42.54 17.72
CA GLY A 30 -7.11 -41.56 18.06
C GLY A 30 -6.51 -41.03 16.77
N VAL A 31 -6.98 -39.87 16.32
CA VAL A 31 -6.29 -39.08 15.29
C VAL A 31 -4.95 -38.67 15.89
N VAL A 32 -3.89 -39.42 15.60
CA VAL A 32 -2.53 -38.97 15.90
C VAL A 32 -2.24 -37.81 14.95
N THR A 33 -2.51 -36.59 15.39
CA THR A 33 -2.15 -35.36 14.69
C THR A 33 -0.64 -35.16 14.70
N VAL A 34 0.09 -35.82 13.79
CA VAL A 34 1.46 -35.45 13.42
C VAL A 34 1.38 -34.22 12.50
N ARG A 35 0.85 -33.09 12.99
CA ARG A 35 0.62 -31.88 12.16
C ARG A 35 1.65 -30.77 12.36
N SER A 36 2.38 -30.72 13.47
CA SER A 36 3.20 -29.54 13.81
C SER A 36 4.61 -29.52 13.20
N SER A 37 5.30 -30.66 13.10
CA SER A 37 6.72 -30.67 12.75
C SER A 37 7.02 -30.43 11.27
N VAL A 38 6.12 -30.84 10.36
CA VAL A 38 6.28 -30.66 8.90
C VAL A 38 5.87 -29.25 8.46
N GLN A 39 4.78 -28.71 9.02
CA GLN A 39 4.30 -27.35 8.71
C GLN A 39 5.36 -26.30 9.05
N TRP A 40 6.00 -26.44 10.21
CA TRP A 40 7.10 -25.57 10.62
C TRP A 40 8.31 -25.61 9.69
N ARG A 41 8.60 -26.75 9.05
CA ARG A 41 9.71 -26.85 8.08
C ARG A 41 9.41 -26.10 6.79
N VAL A 42 8.16 -26.18 6.31
CA VAL A 42 7.70 -25.43 5.13
C VAL A 42 7.71 -23.94 5.43
N ASP A 43 7.15 -23.53 6.57
CA ASP A 43 7.13 -22.11 6.97
C ASP A 43 8.57 -21.55 7.10
N ARG A 44 9.50 -22.32 7.68
CA ARG A 44 10.92 -21.95 7.77
C ARG A 44 11.60 -21.88 6.41
N TYR A 45 11.27 -22.80 5.50
CA TYR A 45 11.80 -22.79 4.14
C TYR A 45 11.38 -21.51 3.41
N LEU A 46 10.09 -21.20 3.42
CA LEU A 46 9.51 -20.01 2.79
C LEU A 46 10.04 -18.71 3.43
N ALA A 47 10.18 -18.68 4.76
CA ALA A 47 10.77 -17.53 5.45
C ALA A 47 12.25 -17.33 5.12
N ARG A 48 13.01 -18.40 4.84
CA ARG A 48 14.40 -18.29 4.38
C ARG A 48 14.49 -17.82 2.94
N GLU A 49 13.48 -18.11 2.13
CA GLU A 49 13.45 -17.76 0.71
C GLU A 49 13.37 -16.24 0.48
N ILE A 50 12.66 -15.49 1.33
CA ILE A 50 12.53 -14.03 1.20
C ILE A 50 13.80 -13.28 1.61
N VAL A 51 14.66 -13.85 2.46
CA VAL A 51 15.78 -13.11 3.07
C VAL A 51 16.83 -12.67 2.03
N PRO A 52 17.38 -13.56 1.16
CA PRO A 52 18.35 -13.14 0.15
C PRO A 52 17.84 -12.03 -0.80
N PRO A 53 16.66 -12.16 -1.43
CA PRO A 53 16.17 -11.09 -2.32
C PRO A 53 15.84 -9.82 -1.55
N PHE A 54 15.46 -9.89 -0.27
CA PHE A 54 15.29 -8.70 0.57
C PHE A 54 16.60 -7.96 0.81
N LEU A 55 17.69 -8.66 1.12
CA LEU A 55 19.01 -8.04 1.32
C LEU A 55 19.54 -7.38 0.04
N VAL A 56 19.31 -8.00 -1.12
CA VAL A 56 19.67 -7.40 -2.41
C VAL A 56 18.79 -6.19 -2.72
N ALA A 57 17.47 -6.32 -2.53
CA ALA A 57 16.52 -5.26 -2.81
C ALA A 57 16.74 -4.04 -1.90
N ILE A 58 16.97 -4.26 -0.60
CA ILE A 58 17.21 -3.16 0.34
C ILE A 58 18.52 -2.45 0.01
N LEU A 59 19.58 -3.17 -0.35
CA LEU A 59 20.82 -2.55 -0.81
C LEU A 59 20.60 -1.72 -2.08
N ALA A 60 19.88 -2.26 -3.06
CA ALA A 60 19.57 -1.55 -4.29
C ALA A 60 18.77 -0.25 -4.03
N PHE A 61 17.72 -0.31 -3.19
CA PHE A 61 16.96 0.88 -2.82
C PHE A 61 17.76 1.88 -1.99
N LEU A 62 18.62 1.42 -1.08
CA LEU A 62 19.52 2.31 -0.32
C LEU A 62 20.50 3.04 -1.22
N VAL A 63 21.08 2.34 -2.21
CA VAL A 63 21.97 2.97 -3.20
C VAL A 63 21.19 3.94 -4.09
N PHE A 64 20.01 3.56 -4.56
CA PHE A 64 19.17 4.40 -5.41
C PHE A 64 18.77 5.71 -4.71
N ILE A 65 18.19 5.62 -3.51
CA ILE A 65 17.75 6.79 -2.73
C ILE A 65 18.98 7.56 -2.20
N GLY A 66 20.04 6.85 -1.80
CA GLY A 66 21.27 7.46 -1.32
C GLY A 66 22.01 8.26 -2.41
N LEU A 67 21.96 7.81 -3.66
CA LEU A 67 22.54 8.55 -4.78
C LEU A 67 21.81 9.88 -5.01
N GLU A 68 20.48 9.88 -4.98
CA GLU A 68 19.68 11.12 -5.05
C GLU A 68 20.06 12.10 -3.94
N LEU A 69 20.24 11.59 -2.71
CA LEU A 69 20.71 12.39 -1.58
C LEU A 69 22.10 12.98 -1.82
N VAL A 70 23.05 12.18 -2.31
CA VAL A 70 24.42 12.66 -2.61
C VAL A 70 24.39 13.76 -3.67
N ILE A 71 23.60 13.60 -4.73
CA ILE A 71 23.44 14.61 -5.78
C ILE A 71 22.84 15.89 -5.20
N SER A 72 21.76 15.78 -4.42
CA SER A 72 21.09 16.94 -3.81
C SER A 72 21.99 17.71 -2.82
N LEU A 73 22.79 16.99 -2.02
CA LEU A 73 23.76 17.60 -1.11
C LEU A 73 24.93 18.21 -1.88
N SER A 74 25.35 17.58 -2.97
CA SER A 74 26.47 18.03 -3.78
C SER A 74 26.26 19.47 -4.26
N ASP A 75 25.09 19.76 -4.82
CA ASP A 75 24.72 21.09 -5.30
C ASP A 75 24.73 22.15 -4.17
N THR A 76 24.39 21.73 -2.95
CA THR A 76 24.25 22.64 -1.80
C THR A 76 25.58 22.87 -1.08
N VAL A 77 26.47 21.88 -1.05
CA VAL A 77 27.58 21.79 -0.08
C VAL A 77 28.96 21.89 -0.77
N PHE A 78 29.14 21.41 -2.01
CA PHE A 78 30.42 21.58 -2.73
C PHE A 78 30.69 23.04 -3.10
N GLY A 79 29.65 23.81 -3.44
CA GLY A 79 29.79 25.24 -3.71
C GLY A 79 30.30 26.06 -2.51
N ARG A 80 30.36 25.45 -1.31
CA ARG A 80 30.82 26.06 -0.05
C ARG A 80 32.13 25.46 0.48
N GLY A 81 32.85 24.68 -0.34
CA GLY A 81 34.19 24.18 0.00
C GLY A 81 34.22 22.97 0.94
N ALA A 82 33.12 22.24 1.07
CA ALA A 82 33.10 21.02 1.87
C ALA A 82 33.81 19.86 1.17
N GLY A 83 34.54 19.06 1.94
CA GLY A 83 35.25 17.88 1.45
C GLY A 83 34.36 16.65 1.31
N ALA A 84 34.83 15.65 0.54
CA ALA A 84 34.12 14.37 0.38
C ALA A 84 33.87 13.62 1.71
N ALA A 85 34.77 13.75 2.69
CA ALA A 85 34.61 13.16 4.01
C ALA A 85 33.42 13.76 4.79
N GLU A 86 33.17 15.06 4.62
CA GLU A 86 32.08 15.77 5.30
C GLU A 86 30.73 15.37 4.70
N LEU A 87 30.68 15.21 3.38
CA LEU A 87 29.52 14.68 2.69
C LEU A 87 29.21 13.24 3.09
N LEU A 88 30.21 12.36 3.16
CA LEU A 88 30.01 10.99 3.63
C LEU A 88 29.50 10.93 5.07
N ARG A 89 29.95 11.84 5.94
CA ARG A 89 29.46 11.97 7.31
C ARG A 89 28.01 12.49 7.35
N LEU A 90 27.64 13.45 6.51
CA LEU A 90 26.24 13.89 6.39
C LEU A 90 25.33 12.75 5.91
N VAL A 91 25.76 11.99 4.90
CA VAL A 91 25.01 10.85 4.37
C VAL A 91 24.86 9.74 5.42
N SER A 92 25.88 9.48 6.25
CA SER A 92 25.80 8.45 7.28
C SER A 92 24.72 8.76 8.33
N PHE A 93 24.52 10.03 8.69
CA PHE A 93 23.42 10.46 9.57
C PHE A 93 22.04 10.26 8.93
N LYS A 94 21.93 10.24 7.60
CA LYS A 94 20.66 9.99 6.90
C LYS A 94 20.33 8.51 6.74
N LEU A 95 21.25 7.60 7.02
CA LEU A 95 21.03 6.15 6.84
C LEU A 95 19.76 5.63 7.53
N PRO A 96 19.46 5.94 8.82
CA PRO A 96 18.24 5.47 9.46
C PRO A 96 16.97 5.90 8.73
N THR A 97 16.96 7.13 8.22
CA THR A 97 15.87 7.69 7.41
C THR A 97 15.75 6.92 6.09
N LEU A 98 16.87 6.67 5.40
CA LEU A 98 16.89 5.89 4.15
C LEU A 98 16.37 4.46 4.36
N PHE A 99 16.76 3.79 5.44
CA PHE A 99 16.24 2.47 5.78
C PHE A 99 14.72 2.47 5.95
N THR A 100 14.18 3.49 6.62
CA THR A 100 12.73 3.61 6.87
C THR A 100 11.93 3.65 5.57
N TYR A 101 12.45 4.30 4.53
CA TYR A 101 11.84 4.33 3.19
C TYR A 101 12.18 3.11 2.32
N ALA A 102 13.38 2.56 2.45
CA ALA A 102 13.84 1.42 1.66
C ALA A 102 13.19 0.09 2.07
N ILE A 103 12.93 -0.13 3.36
CA ILE A 103 12.38 -1.38 3.89
C ILE A 103 11.05 -1.79 3.21
N PRO A 104 10.02 -0.91 3.11
CA PRO A 104 8.76 -1.28 2.46
C PRO A 104 8.93 -1.67 0.99
N ALA A 105 9.68 -0.88 0.23
CA ALA A 105 9.91 -1.13 -1.20
C ALA A 105 10.72 -2.42 -1.42
N ALA A 106 11.74 -2.64 -0.60
CA ALA A 106 12.54 -3.86 -0.61
C ALA A 106 11.73 -5.10 -0.24
N ALA A 107 10.86 -5.02 0.78
CA ALA A 107 10.01 -6.13 1.20
C ALA A 107 9.02 -6.54 0.10
N LEU A 108 8.44 -5.55 -0.61
CA LEU A 108 7.58 -5.79 -1.76
C LEU A 108 8.32 -6.54 -2.88
N LEU A 109 9.45 -5.97 -3.34
CA LEU A 109 10.25 -6.55 -4.41
C LEU A 109 10.75 -7.95 -4.03
N ALA A 110 11.22 -8.13 -2.80
CA ALA A 110 11.68 -9.41 -2.30
C ALA A 110 10.58 -10.47 -2.29
N THR A 111 9.36 -10.08 -1.90
CA THR A 111 8.18 -10.96 -1.93
C THR A 111 7.88 -11.41 -3.36
N PHE A 112 7.89 -10.47 -4.32
CA PHE A 112 7.69 -10.79 -5.73
C PHE A 112 8.78 -11.71 -6.29
N LEU A 113 10.05 -11.46 -5.97
CA LEU A 113 11.18 -12.27 -6.41
C LEU A 113 11.13 -13.67 -5.83
N ALA A 114 10.90 -13.80 -4.52
CA ALA A 114 10.85 -15.08 -3.82
C ALA A 114 9.66 -15.93 -4.30
N LEU A 115 8.44 -15.38 -4.29
CA LEU A 115 7.25 -16.10 -4.76
C LEU A 115 7.29 -16.34 -6.27
N GLY A 116 7.83 -15.39 -7.04
CA GLY A 116 8.05 -15.54 -8.47
C GLY A 116 9.02 -16.68 -8.80
N ARG A 117 10.10 -16.83 -8.03
CA ARG A 117 11.01 -17.98 -8.15
C ARG A 117 10.30 -19.30 -7.83
N LEU A 118 9.62 -19.37 -6.69
CA LEU A 118 8.87 -20.56 -6.25
C LEU A 118 7.78 -20.95 -7.27
N ALA A 119 7.14 -19.97 -7.90
CA ALA A 119 6.16 -20.19 -8.95
C ALA A 119 6.82 -20.72 -10.24
N ALA A 120 7.92 -20.10 -10.67
CA ALA A 120 8.67 -20.49 -11.87
C ALA A 120 9.25 -21.91 -11.77
N ASP A 121 9.74 -22.29 -10.58
CA ASP A 121 10.28 -23.63 -10.30
C ASP A 121 9.20 -24.68 -10.02
N ARG A 122 7.91 -24.32 -10.19
CA ARG A 122 6.74 -25.17 -9.90
C ARG A 122 6.68 -25.71 -8.46
N GLU A 123 7.44 -25.13 -7.53
CA GLU A 123 7.42 -25.53 -6.12
C GLU A 123 6.08 -25.21 -5.46
N LEU A 124 5.48 -24.06 -5.80
CA LEU A 124 4.13 -23.71 -5.32
C LEU A 124 3.09 -24.74 -5.74
N LEU A 125 3.17 -25.23 -6.99
CA LEU A 125 2.28 -26.29 -7.50
C LEU A 125 2.51 -27.62 -6.78
N ALA A 126 3.77 -27.96 -6.48
CA ALA A 126 4.10 -29.16 -5.72
C ALA A 126 3.51 -29.10 -4.30
N PHE A 127 3.61 -27.96 -3.61
CA PHE A 127 2.96 -27.78 -2.31
C PHE A 127 1.44 -27.85 -2.39
N GLN A 128 0.82 -27.28 -3.43
CA GLN A 128 -0.62 -27.39 -3.66
C GLN A 128 -1.06 -28.85 -3.87
N ALA A 129 -0.27 -29.65 -4.60
CA ALA A 129 -0.55 -31.08 -4.77
C ALA A 129 -0.50 -31.86 -3.45
N LEU A 130 0.27 -31.39 -2.47
CA LEU A 130 0.31 -31.92 -1.10
C LEU A 130 -0.81 -31.37 -0.20
N GLY A 131 -1.74 -30.58 -0.75
CA GLY A 131 -2.90 -30.05 -0.03
C GLY A 131 -2.66 -28.71 0.70
N TYR A 132 -1.55 -28.02 0.44
CA TYR A 132 -1.33 -26.67 0.99
C TYR A 132 -2.08 -25.62 0.17
N SER A 133 -2.96 -24.86 0.82
CA SER A 133 -3.59 -23.65 0.24
C SER A 133 -2.54 -22.57 -0.07
N LEU A 134 -2.75 -21.76 -1.11
CA LEU A 134 -1.84 -20.65 -1.45
C LEU A 134 -1.82 -19.57 -0.36
N ARG A 135 -2.95 -19.36 0.33
CA ARG A 135 -3.01 -18.46 1.50
C ARG A 135 -2.05 -18.87 2.61
N ARG A 136 -1.91 -20.19 2.85
CA ARG A 136 -0.94 -20.71 3.84
C ARG A 136 0.49 -20.52 3.37
N LEU A 137 0.77 -20.73 2.09
CA LEU A 137 2.12 -20.55 1.53
C LEU A 137 2.56 -19.08 1.51
N THR A 138 1.62 -18.13 1.46
CA THR A 138 1.93 -16.70 1.51
C THR A 138 2.02 -16.15 2.95
N ALA A 139 1.48 -16.85 3.95
CA ALA A 139 1.47 -16.39 5.35
C ALA A 139 2.87 -16.09 5.95
N PRO A 140 3.94 -16.89 5.71
CA PRO A 140 5.28 -16.57 6.20
C PRO A 140 5.83 -15.25 5.63
N PHE A 141 5.46 -14.91 4.40
CA PHE A 141 5.84 -13.63 3.77
C PHE A 141 5.10 -12.48 4.44
N VAL A 142 3.79 -12.60 4.66
CA VAL A 142 3.00 -11.58 5.38
C VAL A 142 3.53 -11.36 6.80
N ALA A 143 3.91 -12.43 7.50
CA ALA A 143 4.57 -12.33 8.81
C ALA A 143 5.94 -11.63 8.73
N PHE A 144 6.72 -11.88 7.68
CA PHE A 144 7.96 -11.13 7.42
C PHE A 144 7.69 -9.64 7.18
N GLY A 145 6.64 -9.29 6.43
CA GLY A 145 6.21 -7.90 6.24
C GLY A 145 5.84 -7.20 7.55
N ALA A 146 5.13 -7.90 8.44
CA ALA A 146 4.82 -7.39 9.78
C ALA A 146 6.07 -7.15 10.63
N LEU A 147 7.03 -8.09 10.59
CA LEU A 147 8.33 -7.93 11.26
C LEU A 147 9.10 -6.72 10.69
N ALA A 148 9.19 -6.61 9.36
CA ALA A 148 9.85 -5.52 8.67
C ALA A 148 9.23 -4.15 9.02
N SER A 149 7.90 -4.09 9.11
CA SER A 149 7.17 -2.92 9.60
C SER A 149 7.51 -2.57 11.05
N GLY A 150 7.62 -3.56 11.93
CA GLY A 150 8.05 -3.34 13.32
C GLY A 150 9.47 -2.77 13.41
N VAL A 151 10.39 -3.28 12.57
CA VAL A 151 11.76 -2.74 12.46
C VAL A 151 11.75 -1.31 11.92
N ALA A 152 11.00 -1.02 10.87
CA ALA A 152 10.88 0.32 10.30
C ALA A 152 10.29 1.32 11.32
N PHE A 153 9.29 0.90 12.10
CA PHE A 153 8.74 1.69 13.20
C PHE A 153 9.80 2.00 14.26
N ALA A 154 10.55 0.99 14.71
CA ALA A 154 11.60 1.16 15.71
C ALA A 154 12.72 2.09 15.21
N LEU A 155 13.12 1.98 13.94
CA LEU A 155 14.06 2.92 13.32
C LEU A 155 13.49 4.33 13.29
N GLY A 156 12.25 4.50 12.83
CA GLY A 156 11.57 5.79 12.71
C GLY A 156 11.35 6.52 14.05
N GLU A 157 11.12 5.78 15.14
CA GLU A 157 10.88 6.36 16.46
C GLU A 157 12.16 6.57 17.27
N TYR A 158 13.13 5.64 17.20
CA TYR A 158 14.31 5.68 18.07
C TYR A 158 15.60 6.11 17.38
N ALA A 159 15.81 5.75 16.11
CA ALA A 159 17.06 5.99 15.40
C ALA A 159 17.00 7.26 14.53
N VAL A 160 15.88 7.51 13.86
CA VAL A 160 15.71 8.66 12.95
C VAL A 160 15.79 10.01 13.68
N PRO A 161 15.07 10.26 14.80
CA PRO A 161 15.07 11.57 15.44
C PRO A 161 16.47 12.08 15.86
N PRO A 162 17.30 11.29 16.58
CA PRO A 162 18.64 11.75 16.95
C PRO A 162 19.57 11.87 15.73
N ALA A 163 19.41 11.02 14.72
CA ALA A 163 20.25 11.06 13.52
C ALA A 163 19.94 12.29 12.64
N GLU A 164 18.66 12.65 12.49
CA GLU A 164 18.24 13.88 11.82
C GLU A 164 18.71 15.13 12.56
N ALA A 165 18.70 15.12 13.90
CA ALA A 165 19.22 16.22 14.69
C ALA A 165 20.73 16.40 14.49
N ALA A 166 21.50 15.31 14.51
CA ALA A 166 22.94 15.33 14.23
C ALA A 166 23.25 15.79 12.79
N TYR A 167 22.48 15.31 11.81
CA TYR A 167 22.57 15.75 10.42
C TYR A 167 22.37 17.26 10.29
N ARG A 168 21.30 17.81 10.91
CA ARG A 168 21.00 19.24 10.82
C ARG A 168 22.10 20.08 11.47
N GLN A 169 22.59 19.68 12.64
CA GLN A 169 23.69 20.38 13.32
C GLN A 169 24.95 20.44 12.45
N GLU A 170 25.34 19.32 11.85
CA GLU A 170 26.51 19.26 10.97
C GLU A 170 26.31 20.07 9.70
N LEU A 171 25.13 19.97 9.07
CA LEU A 171 24.80 20.73 7.86
C LEU A 171 24.89 22.24 8.13
N LEU A 172 24.31 22.72 9.23
CA LEU A 172 24.36 24.13 9.61
C LEU A 172 25.80 24.58 9.88
N ALA A 173 26.62 23.74 10.55
CA ALA A 173 28.03 24.05 10.78
C ALA A 173 28.83 24.22 9.47
N LEU A 174 28.50 23.44 8.43
CA LEU A 174 29.13 23.54 7.11
C LEU A 174 28.61 24.74 6.30
N LEU A 175 27.31 24.99 6.33
CA LEU A 175 26.69 26.15 5.65
C LEU A 175 27.18 27.48 6.23
N TYR A 176 27.42 27.52 7.54
CA TYR A 176 27.88 28.68 8.29
C TYR A 176 29.28 28.47 8.85
N ARG A 177 30.23 28.05 8.00
CA ARG A 177 31.67 28.14 8.31
C ARG A 177 32.07 29.62 8.48
N GLY A 178 31.78 30.17 9.66
CA GLY A 178 31.77 31.58 10.03
C GLY A 178 30.55 31.91 10.90
N ALA A 179 30.76 32.53 12.08
CA ALA A 179 29.81 32.74 13.19
C ALA A 179 28.32 32.47 12.87
N VAL A 180 27.79 31.36 13.41
CA VAL A 180 26.40 30.93 13.31
C VAL A 180 25.46 32.05 13.80
N PRO A 181 24.68 32.71 12.93
CA PRO A 181 23.52 33.43 13.40
C PRO A 181 22.45 32.36 13.61
N GLN A 182 22.04 32.12 14.86
CA GLN A 182 20.83 31.34 15.14
C GLN A 182 19.58 32.17 14.80
N VAL A 183 19.51 32.64 13.55
CA VAL A 183 18.42 33.49 13.05
C VAL A 183 17.23 32.64 12.67
N GLN A 184 16.25 32.60 13.59
CA GLN A 184 14.91 32.13 13.31
C GLN A 184 14.00 33.33 13.11
N GLU A 185 13.30 33.36 11.97
CA GLU A 185 12.39 34.44 11.60
C GLU A 185 10.93 34.04 11.89
N ALA A 186 10.12 34.97 12.38
CA ALA A 186 8.67 34.86 12.57
C ALA A 186 8.20 33.67 13.45
N VAL A 187 8.74 33.55 14.66
CA VAL A 187 8.37 32.49 15.61
C VAL A 187 7.14 32.91 16.43
N PHE A 188 6.02 32.21 16.28
CA PHE A 188 4.82 32.35 17.13
C PHE A 188 4.80 31.28 18.22
N PHE A 189 4.50 31.63 19.47
CA PHE A 189 4.37 30.68 20.56
C PHE A 189 3.45 31.18 21.68
N ARG A 190 2.65 30.30 22.27
CA ARG A 190 1.79 30.62 23.42
C ARG A 190 2.46 30.18 24.72
N GLY A 191 2.58 31.09 25.69
CA GLY A 191 3.05 30.83 27.04
C GLY A 191 2.13 29.89 27.82
N LEU A 192 2.65 29.39 28.94
CA LEU A 192 2.01 28.36 29.77
C LEU A 192 0.64 28.77 30.33
N GLN A 193 0.30 30.07 30.32
CA GLN A 193 -0.92 30.60 30.94
C GLN A 193 -1.75 31.50 29.98
N GLY A 194 -1.63 31.26 28.67
CA GLY A 194 -2.56 31.81 27.66
C GLY A 194 -2.05 33.03 26.89
N GLU A 195 -0.85 33.53 27.17
CA GLU A 195 -0.24 34.67 26.48
C GLU A 195 0.38 34.23 25.14
N THR A 196 0.16 34.93 24.03
CA THR A 196 0.77 34.57 22.73
C THR A 196 1.88 35.53 22.36
N TYR A 197 3.10 35.02 22.24
CA TYR A 197 4.29 35.73 21.81
C TYR A 197 4.54 35.50 20.31
N TYR A 198 5.03 36.53 19.65
CA TYR A 198 5.55 36.53 18.31
C TYR A 198 6.91 37.21 18.34
N VAL A 199 7.90 36.59 17.69
CA VAL A 199 9.25 37.12 17.59
C VAL A 199 9.63 37.16 16.11
N GLU A 200 9.90 38.36 15.61
CA GLU A 200 10.26 38.59 14.22
C GLU A 200 11.62 37.97 13.89
N ARG A 201 12.63 38.13 14.76
CA ARG A 201 13.96 37.56 14.58
C ARG A 201 14.60 37.19 15.91
N THR A 202 15.29 36.06 15.94
CA THR A 202 16.05 35.57 17.11
C THR A 202 17.53 35.51 16.78
N GLU A 203 18.44 35.90 17.66
CA GLU A 203 19.90 35.81 17.49
C GLU A 203 20.55 35.33 18.79
N GLY A 204 20.68 34.01 18.95
CA GLY A 204 21.13 33.42 20.22
C GLY A 204 20.12 33.73 21.32
N GLU A 205 20.53 34.39 22.41
CA GLU A 205 19.60 34.79 23.49
C GLU A 205 18.92 36.14 23.25
N ARG A 206 19.23 36.85 22.16
CA ARG A 206 18.61 38.13 21.79
C ARG A 206 17.42 37.89 20.86
N LEU A 207 16.35 38.64 21.06
CA LEU A 207 15.13 38.62 20.26
C LEU A 207 14.90 40.03 19.73
N THR A 208 14.41 40.16 18.50
CA THR A 208 14.07 41.44 17.88
C THR A 208 12.67 41.37 17.28
N GLY A 209 11.92 42.47 17.36
CA GLY A 209 10.55 42.57 16.87
C GLY A 209 9.59 41.65 17.62
N ILE A 210 9.39 41.91 18.91
CA ILE A 210 8.61 41.05 19.81
C ILE A 210 7.21 41.62 19.97
N LEU A 211 6.20 40.76 19.89
CA LEU A 211 4.79 41.09 20.08
C LEU A 211 4.16 40.04 21.01
N VAL A 212 3.57 40.47 22.12
CA VAL A 212 2.92 39.59 23.11
C VAL A 212 1.45 39.97 23.22
N TYR A 213 0.57 39.00 23.07
CA TYR A 213 -0.85 39.11 23.32
C TYR A 213 -1.17 38.48 24.67
N ASP A 214 -1.41 39.30 25.68
CA ASP A 214 -1.86 38.85 27.00
C ASP A 214 -3.39 38.77 27.01
N LEU A 215 -3.90 37.54 26.88
CA LEU A 215 -5.34 37.23 26.83
C LEU A 215 -5.93 36.98 28.22
N THR A 216 -5.10 36.71 29.22
CA THR A 216 -5.53 36.32 30.59
C THR A 216 -5.35 37.45 31.60
N GLY A 217 -4.64 38.51 31.23
CA GLY A 217 -4.39 39.67 32.05
C GLY A 217 -3.40 39.44 33.18
N ARG A 218 -2.49 38.48 32.99
CA ARG A 218 -1.47 38.10 33.98
C ARG A 218 -0.31 39.08 34.01
N ILE A 219 0.13 39.55 32.83
CA ILE A 219 1.24 40.50 32.72
C ILE A 219 0.70 41.90 33.00
N TYR A 220 -0.49 42.22 32.47
CA TYR A 220 -1.22 43.44 32.77
C TYR A 220 -2.72 43.15 32.89
N PRO A 221 -3.40 43.57 33.97
CA PRO A 221 -4.83 43.30 34.18
C PRO A 221 -5.68 43.73 32.98
N VAL A 222 -6.49 42.81 32.47
CA VAL A 222 -7.41 43.06 31.35
C VAL A 222 -8.73 43.58 31.91
N GLU A 223 -9.15 44.76 31.44
CA GLU A 223 -10.48 45.31 31.69
C GLU A 223 -11.29 45.18 30.38
N GLY A 224 -12.36 44.39 30.37
CA GLY A 224 -13.33 44.41 29.25
C GLY A 224 -13.13 43.39 28.12
N GLY A 225 -12.37 42.31 28.32
CA GLY A 225 -12.38 41.13 27.42
C GLY A 225 -11.55 41.25 26.14
N PHE A 226 -10.90 42.39 25.87
CA PHE A 226 -9.91 42.54 24.80
C PHE A 226 -8.47 42.28 25.32
N PRO A 227 -7.61 41.60 24.54
CA PRO A 227 -6.24 41.31 24.96
C PRO A 227 -5.39 42.58 25.12
N THR A 228 -4.50 42.57 26.09
CA THR A 228 -3.42 43.55 26.17
C THR A 228 -2.34 43.17 25.16
N VAL A 229 -1.88 44.12 24.35
CA VAL A 229 -0.84 43.89 23.33
C VAL A 229 0.45 44.58 23.74
N ILE A 230 1.54 43.82 23.87
CA ILE A 230 2.85 44.32 24.25
C ILE A 230 3.74 44.24 23.02
N THR A 231 4.33 45.34 22.58
CA THR A 231 5.37 45.33 21.53
C THR A 231 6.71 45.74 22.12
N ALA A 232 7.79 45.05 21.77
CA ALA A 232 9.15 45.42 22.18
C ALA A 232 10.10 45.34 20.98
N GLY A 233 11.01 46.31 20.88
CA GLY A 233 12.02 46.33 19.81
C GLY A 233 13.07 45.23 20.00
N GLU A 234 13.47 45.00 21.25
CA GLU A 234 14.48 44.02 21.63
C GLU A 234 14.02 43.19 22.84
N GLY A 235 14.59 42.00 23.01
CA GLY A 235 14.40 41.21 24.21
C GLY A 235 15.51 40.20 24.42
N ARG A 236 15.63 39.69 25.65
CA ARG A 236 16.69 38.79 26.07
C ARG A 236 16.17 37.72 27.03
N PHE A 237 16.56 36.47 26.82
CA PHE A 237 16.32 35.41 27.79
C PHE A 237 17.42 35.39 28.85
N GLU A 238 17.06 35.52 30.13
CA GLU A 238 18.00 35.42 31.26
C GLU A 238 17.34 34.62 32.40
N GLY A 239 17.94 33.48 32.78
CA GLY A 239 17.51 32.70 33.95
C GLY A 239 16.04 32.21 33.95
N GLY A 240 15.45 31.93 32.78
CA GLY A 240 14.03 31.51 32.68
C GLY A 240 13.03 32.68 32.65
N THR A 241 13.52 33.92 32.66
CA THR A 241 12.74 35.13 32.43
C THR A 241 13.04 35.73 31.05
N LEU A 242 12.04 36.35 30.44
CA LEU A 242 12.14 37.09 29.20
C LEU A 242 12.14 38.59 29.52
N GLU A 243 13.29 39.22 29.35
CA GLU A 243 13.44 40.67 29.47
C GLU A 243 13.08 41.32 28.13
N LEU A 244 12.11 42.22 28.12
CA LEU A 244 11.69 43.01 26.95
C LEU A 244 12.22 44.44 27.11
N LEU A 245 12.81 44.99 26.06
CA LEU A 245 13.46 46.29 26.05
C LEU A 245 12.81 47.22 25.02
N ALA A 246 12.74 48.51 25.37
CA ALA A 246 12.25 49.59 24.52
C ALA A 246 10.90 49.26 23.86
N GLY A 247 9.87 49.07 24.68
CA GLY A 247 8.57 48.61 24.24
C GLY A 247 7.41 49.50 24.67
N ARG A 248 6.21 49.05 24.31
CA ARG A 248 4.94 49.68 24.66
C ARG A 248 3.88 48.62 24.90
N VAL A 249 3.01 48.89 25.85
CA VAL A 249 1.81 48.12 26.18
C VAL A 249 0.63 48.90 25.63
N LEU A 250 -0.17 48.27 24.78
CA LEU A 250 -1.40 48.79 24.23
C LEU A 250 -2.57 48.11 24.94
N ARG A 251 -3.41 48.90 25.59
CA ARG A 251 -4.64 48.45 26.24
C ARG A 251 -5.84 48.91 25.45
N PHE A 252 -6.87 48.08 25.41
CA PHE A 252 -8.11 48.35 24.70
C PHE A 252 -9.26 48.46 25.71
N THR A 253 -10.26 49.25 25.35
CA THR A 253 -11.52 49.43 26.08
C THR A 253 -12.45 48.24 25.82
N ALA A 254 -13.55 48.12 26.58
CA ALA A 254 -14.54 47.06 26.42
C ALA A 254 -15.29 47.07 25.08
N ASP A 255 -15.20 48.17 24.32
CA ASP A 255 -15.71 48.35 22.96
C ASP A 255 -14.61 48.18 21.88
N GLY A 256 -13.38 47.86 22.27
CA GLY A 256 -12.27 47.56 21.37
C GLY A 256 -11.48 48.79 20.90
N ALA A 257 -11.80 49.99 21.39
CA ALA A 257 -11.03 51.19 21.10
C ALA A 257 -9.72 51.21 21.92
N LEU A 258 -8.63 51.72 21.36
CA LEU A 258 -7.35 51.86 22.07
C LEU A 258 -7.52 52.81 23.28
N ALA A 259 -7.45 52.24 24.49
CA ALA A 259 -7.65 52.95 25.75
C ALA A 259 -6.38 53.68 26.20
N GLU A 260 -5.25 52.96 26.17
CA GLU A 260 -4.01 53.42 26.79
C GLU A 260 -2.80 52.85 26.06
N VAL A 261 -1.73 53.65 25.95
CA VAL A 261 -0.43 53.21 25.45
C VAL A 261 0.64 53.56 26.49
N VAL A 262 1.13 52.55 27.21
CA VAL A 262 2.17 52.70 28.23
C VAL A 262 3.53 52.35 27.61
N ARG A 263 4.49 53.27 27.61
CA ARG A 263 5.86 52.99 27.17
C ARG A 263 6.70 52.46 28.32
N PHE A 264 7.57 51.49 28.04
CA PHE A 264 8.53 50.97 29.02
C PHE A 264 9.93 50.87 28.41
N GLU A 265 10.94 51.16 29.23
CA GLU A 265 12.33 50.91 28.87
C GLU A 265 12.72 49.44 29.06
N ARG A 266 12.20 48.82 30.13
CA ARG A 266 12.44 47.42 30.50
C ARG A 266 11.18 46.82 31.11
N LEU A 267 10.81 45.61 30.67
CA LEU A 267 9.73 44.80 31.23
C LEU A 267 10.19 43.35 31.31
N THR A 268 10.20 42.76 32.50
CA THR A 268 10.59 41.36 32.70
C THR A 268 9.35 40.49 32.82
N VAL A 269 9.28 39.43 32.02
CA VAL A 269 8.15 38.49 31.99
C VAL A 269 8.65 37.09 32.40
N GLU A 270 7.95 36.44 33.33
CA GLU A 270 8.23 35.06 33.70
C GLU A 270 7.79 34.11 32.60
N ALA A 271 8.76 33.74 31.77
CA ALA A 271 8.61 32.93 30.58
C ALA A 271 8.61 31.42 30.84
N GLY A 272 9.39 30.97 31.83
CA GLY A 272 9.65 29.55 32.09
C GLY A 272 10.68 28.93 31.13
N GLU A 273 11.33 27.83 31.52
CA GLU A 273 12.36 27.15 30.70
C GLU A 273 11.80 26.53 29.41
N ASP A 274 10.52 26.15 29.40
CA ASP A 274 9.83 25.60 28.22
C ASP A 274 9.78 26.59 27.05
N LEU A 275 9.71 27.90 27.35
CA LEU A 275 9.67 28.97 26.36
C LEU A 275 10.99 29.10 25.60
N ARG A 276 12.10 28.96 26.33
CA ARG A 276 13.46 29.03 25.76
C ARG A 276 13.71 27.89 24.76
N GLN A 277 13.24 26.67 25.06
CA GLN A 277 13.35 25.54 24.12
C GLN A 277 12.44 25.70 22.90
N ALA A 278 11.25 26.27 23.07
CA ALA A 278 10.34 26.55 21.95
C ALA A 278 10.91 27.59 20.97
N VAL A 279 11.65 28.58 21.49
CA VAL A 279 12.24 29.68 20.70
C VAL A 279 13.62 29.33 20.14
N LEU A 280 14.49 28.63 20.89
CA LEU A 280 15.88 28.36 20.49
C LEU A 280 16.13 26.94 19.96
N GLY A 281 15.15 26.06 20.08
CA GLY A 281 15.29 24.62 19.80
C GLY A 281 14.27 24.07 18.83
N ALA A 282 13.79 24.85 17.85
CA ALA A 282 12.80 24.40 16.88
C ALA A 282 13.36 23.23 16.03
N LYS A 283 13.16 22.01 16.54
CA LYS A 283 13.34 20.78 15.79
C LYS A 283 12.43 20.85 14.57
N THR A 284 12.94 20.44 13.41
CA THR A 284 12.06 20.19 12.27
C THR A 284 11.15 18.99 12.59
N PRO A 285 9.99 18.85 11.92
CA PRO A 285 9.12 17.69 12.11
C PRO A 285 9.83 16.34 11.91
N ALA A 286 10.87 16.30 11.07
CA ALA A 286 11.69 15.10 10.84
C ALA A 286 12.49 14.67 12.08
N GLU A 287 12.98 15.62 12.87
CA GLU A 287 13.78 15.43 14.09
C GLU A 287 12.95 15.10 15.34
N MET A 288 11.63 15.17 15.23
CA MET A 288 10.73 14.90 16.34
C MET A 288 10.31 13.44 16.35
N SER A 289 10.33 12.81 17.52
CA SER A 289 9.65 11.54 17.79
C SER A 289 8.12 11.69 17.68
N LEU A 290 7.38 10.59 17.61
CA LEU A 290 5.92 10.63 17.59
C LEU A 290 5.35 11.31 18.85
N ARG A 291 5.98 11.08 20.01
CA ARG A 291 5.57 11.74 21.27
C ARG A 291 5.77 13.26 21.18
N GLU A 292 6.91 13.72 20.68
CA GLU A 292 7.19 15.15 20.52
C GLU A 292 6.28 15.80 19.48
N LEU A 293 6.00 15.12 18.35
CA LEU A 293 5.04 15.59 17.35
C LEU A 293 3.64 15.73 17.94
N GLY A 294 3.17 14.75 18.72
CA GLY A 294 1.88 14.82 19.41
C GLY A 294 1.79 16.03 20.35
N GLY A 295 2.81 16.22 21.19
CA GLY A 295 2.89 17.39 22.06
C GLY A 295 2.90 18.72 21.27
N ARG A 296 3.64 18.79 20.16
CA ARG A 296 3.68 19.99 19.30
C ARG A 296 2.34 20.27 18.62
N ILE A 297 1.64 19.24 18.16
CA ILE A 297 0.29 19.37 17.57
C ILE A 297 -0.69 19.94 18.59
N ASP A 298 -0.67 19.43 19.83
CA ASP A 298 -1.56 19.90 20.89
C ASP A 298 -1.26 21.35 21.28
N LEU A 299 0.03 21.72 21.34
CA LEU A 299 0.44 23.11 21.56
C LEU A 299 -0.06 24.04 20.44
N LEU A 300 0.08 23.66 19.17
CA LEU A 300 -0.39 24.47 18.03
C LEU A 300 -1.91 24.64 18.05
N ARG A 301 -2.66 23.55 18.30
CA ARG A 301 -4.12 23.58 18.44
C ARG A 301 -4.56 24.50 19.57
N ARG A 302 -3.95 24.35 20.76
CA ARG A 302 -4.22 25.22 21.91
C ARG A 302 -3.84 26.66 21.65
N SER A 303 -2.96 26.94 20.69
CA SER A 303 -2.52 28.29 20.32
C SER A 303 -3.36 28.92 19.21
N GLY A 304 -4.34 28.20 18.66
CA GLY A 304 -5.13 28.68 17.51
C GLY A 304 -4.36 28.71 16.18
N LEU A 305 -3.20 28.06 16.11
CA LEU A 305 -2.37 27.95 14.90
C LEU A 305 -2.73 26.68 14.13
N ASP A 306 -2.54 26.67 12.80
CA ASP A 306 -2.82 25.49 11.97
C ASP A 306 -1.75 24.40 12.20
N PRO A 307 -2.11 23.23 12.78
CA PRO A 307 -1.16 22.14 13.03
C PRO A 307 -1.01 21.22 11.82
N ARG A 308 -1.62 21.50 10.67
CA ARG A 308 -1.79 20.57 9.53
C ARG A 308 -0.51 19.87 9.12
N SER A 309 0.59 20.60 8.92
CA SER A 309 1.87 20.01 8.49
C SER A 309 2.39 18.99 9.51
N PHE A 310 2.27 19.28 10.80
CA PHE A 310 2.67 18.40 11.89
C PHE A 310 1.75 17.18 12.01
N VAL A 311 0.44 17.36 11.83
CA VAL A 311 -0.53 16.25 11.79
C VAL A 311 -0.20 15.30 10.63
N VAL A 312 0.04 15.85 9.43
CA VAL A 312 0.44 15.03 8.28
C VAL A 312 1.72 14.26 8.57
N GLU A 313 2.73 14.90 9.17
CA GLU A 313 3.99 14.23 9.50
C GLU A 313 3.80 13.10 10.53
N TYR A 314 3.02 13.35 11.58
CA TYR A 314 2.69 12.35 12.60
C TYR A 314 2.09 11.10 11.96
N HIS A 315 1.07 11.28 11.11
CA HIS A 315 0.45 10.16 10.41
C HIS A 315 1.38 9.52 9.36
N SER A 316 2.26 10.30 8.73
CA SER A 316 3.24 9.81 7.75
C SER A 316 4.24 8.86 8.37
N LYS A 317 4.79 9.17 9.56
CA LYS A 317 5.74 8.28 10.24
C LYS A 317 5.15 6.90 10.53
N ILE A 318 3.89 6.87 10.97
CA ILE A 318 3.19 5.60 11.25
C ILE A 318 2.84 4.87 9.94
N ALA A 319 2.35 5.60 8.94
CA ALA A 319 1.99 5.05 7.63
C ALA A 319 3.20 4.40 6.93
N VAL A 320 4.35 5.08 6.89
CA VAL A 320 5.59 4.55 6.30
C VAL A 320 6.06 3.30 7.05
N ALA A 321 5.97 3.29 8.39
CA ALA A 321 6.31 2.11 9.16
C ALA A 321 5.37 0.92 8.86
N ALA A 322 4.06 1.17 8.69
CA ALA A 322 3.08 0.14 8.33
C ALA A 322 3.18 -0.32 6.86
N ALA A 323 3.87 0.44 6.01
CA ALA A 323 3.89 0.20 4.57
C ALA A 323 4.47 -1.16 4.18
N ALA A 324 5.49 -1.65 4.88
CA ALA A 324 6.11 -2.95 4.56
C ALA A 324 5.10 -4.11 4.70
N PHE A 325 4.34 -4.13 5.79
CA PHE A 325 3.25 -5.10 5.99
C PHE A 325 2.20 -4.99 4.88
N VAL A 326 1.71 -3.79 4.60
CA VAL A 326 0.68 -3.53 3.58
C VAL A 326 1.16 -3.97 2.19
N PHE A 327 2.39 -3.60 1.83
CA PHE A 327 2.96 -3.95 0.54
C PHE A 327 3.17 -5.45 0.41
N VAL A 328 3.63 -6.15 1.46
CA VAL A 328 3.75 -7.61 1.39
C VAL A 328 2.38 -8.30 1.36
N LEU A 329 1.39 -7.78 2.09
CA LEU A 329 0.01 -8.29 2.05
C LEU A 329 -0.60 -8.21 0.64
N PHE A 330 -0.29 -7.14 -0.09
CA PHE A 330 -0.67 -6.95 -1.47
C PHE A 330 0.19 -7.74 -2.47
N GLY A 331 1.51 -7.71 -2.28
CA GLY A 331 2.49 -8.28 -3.17
C GLY A 331 2.57 -9.80 -3.10
N ALA A 332 2.24 -10.42 -1.97
CA ALA A 332 2.26 -11.88 -1.84
C ALA A 332 1.26 -12.58 -2.77
N PRO A 333 -0.05 -12.27 -2.75
CA PRO A 333 -0.99 -12.88 -3.69
C PRO A 333 -0.64 -12.53 -5.15
N LEU A 334 -0.27 -11.28 -5.45
CA LEU A 334 0.14 -10.90 -6.81
C LEU A 334 1.41 -11.60 -7.29
N GLY A 335 2.39 -11.80 -6.43
CA GLY A 335 3.63 -12.49 -6.75
C GLY A 335 3.38 -13.95 -7.14
N VAL A 336 2.43 -14.62 -6.46
CA VAL A 336 1.97 -15.97 -6.86
C VAL A 336 1.29 -15.96 -8.23
N LEU A 337 0.46 -14.94 -8.49
CA LEU A 337 -0.32 -14.83 -9.71
C LEU A 337 0.54 -14.50 -10.94
N LEU A 338 1.43 -13.51 -10.81
CA LEU A 338 2.25 -12.97 -11.90
C LEU A 338 3.59 -13.72 -12.05
N GLY A 339 4.05 -14.42 -11.01
CA GLY A 339 5.29 -15.19 -11.00
C GLY A 339 5.38 -16.30 -12.05
N ARG A 340 4.25 -16.75 -12.60
CA ARG A 340 4.19 -17.78 -13.66
C ARG A 340 4.74 -17.32 -15.01
N ARG A 341 4.82 -16.00 -15.25
CA ARG A 341 5.31 -15.42 -16.51
C ARG A 341 6.84 -15.31 -16.59
N GLY A 342 7.56 -15.77 -15.55
CA GLY A 342 9.01 -15.82 -15.50
C GLY A 342 9.61 -14.86 -14.46
N ARG A 343 10.82 -15.20 -13.99
CA ARG A 343 11.50 -14.52 -12.87
C ARG A 343 11.74 -13.03 -13.13
N ALA A 344 12.16 -12.67 -14.34
CA ALA A 344 12.45 -11.28 -14.72
C ALA A 344 11.19 -10.41 -14.77
N ALA A 345 10.07 -10.96 -15.27
CA ALA A 345 8.80 -10.24 -15.33
C ALA A 345 8.27 -9.90 -13.92
N GLY A 346 8.38 -10.84 -12.97
CA GLY A 346 8.00 -10.60 -11.58
C GLY A 346 8.84 -9.51 -10.90
N ALA A 347 10.14 -9.45 -11.22
CA ALA A 347 11.05 -8.42 -10.70
C ALA A 347 10.66 -7.01 -11.19
N ILE A 348 10.42 -6.87 -12.50
CA ILE A 348 10.05 -5.58 -13.12
C ILE A 348 8.73 -5.09 -12.54
N VAL A 349 7.72 -5.96 -12.49
CA VAL A 349 6.40 -5.60 -11.95
C VAL A 349 6.50 -5.23 -10.47
N GLY A 350 7.24 -6.00 -9.66
CA GLY A 350 7.44 -5.69 -8.24
C GLY A 350 8.09 -4.33 -8.03
N PHE A 351 9.10 -3.98 -8.84
CA PHE A 351 9.77 -2.69 -8.79
C PHE A 351 8.85 -1.54 -9.19
N LEU A 352 8.13 -1.67 -10.32
CA LEU A 352 7.20 -0.65 -10.80
C LEU A 352 6.06 -0.40 -9.80
N LEU A 353 5.51 -1.46 -9.20
CA LEU A 353 4.49 -1.33 -8.16
C LEU A 353 5.04 -0.65 -6.90
N ALA A 354 6.27 -0.95 -6.50
CA ALA A 354 6.92 -0.26 -5.39
C ALA A 354 7.09 1.25 -5.67
N ALA A 355 7.57 1.59 -6.86
CA ALA A 355 7.74 2.99 -7.29
C ALA A 355 6.38 3.72 -7.36
N ALA A 356 5.36 3.09 -7.94
CA ALA A 356 4.01 3.64 -8.02
C ALA A 356 3.41 3.87 -6.63
N ALA A 357 3.55 2.91 -5.71
CA ALA A 357 3.05 3.04 -4.35
C ALA A 357 3.75 4.16 -3.57
N GLN A 358 5.06 4.33 -3.74
CA GLN A 358 5.83 5.45 -3.16
C GLN A 358 5.42 6.80 -3.76
N GLY A 359 5.28 6.88 -5.09
CA GLY A 359 4.82 8.09 -5.76
C GLY A 359 3.43 8.52 -5.29
N LEU A 360 2.50 7.57 -5.17
CA LEU A 360 1.13 7.83 -4.67
C LEU A 360 1.13 8.28 -3.21
N PHE A 361 2.01 7.72 -2.37
CA PHE A 361 2.20 8.18 -0.99
C PHE A 361 2.67 9.65 -0.92
N VAL A 362 3.69 10.03 -1.70
CA VAL A 362 4.19 11.40 -1.76
C VAL A 362 3.12 12.37 -2.26
N TRP A 363 2.38 11.97 -3.29
CA TRP A 363 1.25 12.75 -3.83
C TRP A 363 0.15 12.97 -2.80
N ALA A 364 -0.32 11.90 -2.14
CA ALA A 364 -1.39 11.99 -1.15
C ALA A 364 -0.96 12.83 0.07
N ARG A 365 0.28 12.68 0.54
CA ARG A 365 0.86 13.53 1.59
C ARG A 365 0.87 15.01 1.18
N THR A 366 1.23 15.31 -0.06
CA THR A 366 1.26 16.69 -0.59
C THR A 366 -0.13 17.31 -0.66
N LEU A 367 -1.14 16.56 -1.12
CA LEU A 367 -2.54 17.00 -1.14
C LEU A 367 -3.05 17.31 0.28
N ALA A 368 -2.68 16.48 1.25
CA ALA A 368 -3.04 16.67 2.65
C ALA A 368 -2.34 17.90 3.28
N GLN A 369 -1.07 18.14 2.95
CA GLN A 369 -0.35 19.34 3.38
C GLN A 369 -0.98 20.61 2.80
N ARG A 370 -1.46 20.55 1.55
CA ARG A 370 -2.16 21.67 0.89
C ARG A 370 -3.61 21.86 1.37
N GLY A 371 -4.13 20.96 2.21
CA GLY A 371 -5.50 21.04 2.73
C GLY A 371 -6.59 20.59 1.74
N VAL A 372 -6.22 19.92 0.64
CA VAL A 372 -7.19 19.36 -0.32
C VAL A 372 -7.92 18.16 0.29
N ILE A 373 -7.21 17.37 1.08
CA ILE A 373 -7.76 16.23 1.83
C ILE A 373 -7.42 16.36 3.32
N PRO A 374 -8.17 15.70 4.22
CA PRO A 374 -7.91 15.78 5.65
C PRO A 374 -6.47 15.35 6.02
N PRO A 375 -5.77 16.09 6.90
CA PRO A 375 -4.35 15.87 7.18
C PRO A 375 -4.02 14.49 7.77
N TYR A 376 -4.97 13.91 8.49
CA TYR A 376 -4.84 12.58 9.08
C TYR A 376 -5.08 11.45 8.07
N LEU A 377 -5.79 11.70 6.96
CA LEU A 377 -6.10 10.67 5.95
C LEU A 377 -5.05 10.58 4.84
N GLY A 378 -4.46 11.70 4.42
CA GLY A 378 -3.57 11.72 3.26
C GLY A 378 -2.48 10.64 3.27
N PRO A 379 -1.67 10.55 4.34
CA PRO A 379 -0.63 9.53 4.41
C PRO A 379 -1.17 8.09 4.42
N TRP A 380 -2.39 7.87 4.90
CA TRP A 380 -2.98 6.54 5.03
C TRP A 380 -3.69 6.06 3.76
N LEU A 381 -4.23 6.97 2.95
CA LEU A 381 -5.11 6.66 1.84
C LEU A 381 -4.51 5.64 0.85
N PRO A 382 -3.24 5.79 0.40
CA PRO A 382 -2.61 4.80 -0.47
C PRO A 382 -2.46 3.44 0.21
N HIS A 383 -2.03 3.40 1.47
CA HIS A 383 -1.84 2.15 2.21
C HIS A 383 -3.15 1.45 2.52
N LEU A 384 -4.23 2.18 2.79
CA LEU A 384 -5.56 1.60 2.96
C LEU A 384 -6.06 0.99 1.65
N GLY A 385 -5.83 1.65 0.51
CA GLY A 385 -6.16 1.12 -0.81
C GLY A 385 -5.40 -0.16 -1.13
N PHE A 386 -4.07 -0.14 -1.04
CA PHE A 386 -3.25 -1.34 -1.26
C PHE A 386 -3.54 -2.45 -0.24
N GLY A 387 -3.80 -2.10 1.02
CA GLY A 387 -4.10 -3.06 2.08
C GLY A 387 -5.44 -3.75 1.87
N LEU A 388 -6.48 -3.00 1.49
CA LEU A 388 -7.78 -3.56 1.14
C LEU A 388 -7.68 -4.47 -0.09
N LEU A 389 -7.02 -4.00 -1.15
CA LEU A 389 -6.82 -4.78 -2.36
C LEU A 389 -6.02 -6.06 -2.08
N GLY A 390 -4.95 -5.95 -1.29
CA GLY A 390 -4.13 -7.09 -0.87
C GLY A 390 -4.91 -8.11 -0.05
N LEU A 391 -5.72 -7.64 0.90
CA LEU A 391 -6.59 -8.50 1.69
C LEU A 391 -7.63 -9.22 0.81
N LEU A 392 -8.29 -8.51 -0.10
CA LEU A 392 -9.24 -9.10 -1.05
C LEU A 392 -8.56 -10.16 -1.93
N LEU A 393 -7.40 -9.84 -2.51
CA LEU A 393 -6.63 -10.78 -3.33
C LEU A 393 -6.21 -12.01 -2.53
N LEU A 394 -5.76 -11.84 -1.29
CA LEU A 394 -5.41 -12.96 -0.41
C LEU A 394 -6.63 -13.83 -0.08
N LEU A 395 -7.76 -13.21 0.27
CA LEU A 395 -9.01 -13.91 0.54
C LEU A 395 -9.61 -14.57 -0.70
N LEU A 396 -9.26 -14.14 -1.89
CA LEU A 396 -9.74 -14.75 -3.12
C LEU A 396 -8.70 -15.74 -3.71
N LEU A 397 -7.46 -15.75 -3.22
CA LEU A 397 -6.32 -16.49 -3.81
C LEU A 397 -6.58 -17.99 -4.06
N ASP A 398 -7.30 -18.68 -3.17
CA ASP A 398 -7.61 -20.10 -3.33
C ASP A 398 -8.86 -20.36 -4.21
N ARG A 399 -9.76 -19.36 -4.33
CA ARG A 399 -10.98 -19.44 -5.16
C ARG A 399 -10.72 -18.99 -6.60
N LEU A 400 -9.76 -18.10 -6.78
CA LEU A 400 -9.36 -17.56 -8.07
C LEU A 400 -8.53 -18.61 -8.81
N ARG A 401 -9.20 -19.47 -9.59
CA ARG A 401 -8.52 -20.11 -10.73
C ARG A 401 -7.98 -18.97 -11.59
N LEU A 402 -6.66 -18.96 -11.82
CA LEU A 402 -5.89 -17.86 -12.42
C LEU A 402 -6.40 -17.32 -13.78
N ARG A 403 -7.39 -17.96 -14.41
CA ARG A 403 -7.92 -17.59 -15.73
C ARG A 403 -8.80 -16.32 -15.71
N GLY A 404 -9.42 -15.95 -14.59
CA GLY A 404 -10.36 -14.82 -14.52
C GLY A 404 -9.82 -13.47 -14.01
N LEU A 405 -8.57 -13.40 -13.53
CA LEU A 405 -8.06 -12.20 -12.84
C LEU A 405 -7.57 -11.08 -13.75
N LEU A 406 -6.94 -11.42 -14.88
CA LEU A 406 -6.53 -10.41 -15.86
C LEU A 406 -7.73 -9.68 -16.45
N PRO A 407 -8.83 -10.36 -16.86
CA PRO A 407 -10.05 -9.69 -17.28
C PRO A 407 -10.61 -8.79 -16.19
N VAL A 408 -10.77 -9.26 -14.95
CA VAL A 408 -11.36 -8.45 -13.86
C VAL A 408 -10.49 -7.24 -13.48
N LEU A 409 -9.16 -7.41 -13.42
CA LEU A 409 -8.24 -6.29 -13.17
C LEU A 409 -8.18 -5.33 -14.35
N LEU A 410 -8.18 -5.82 -15.59
CA LEU A 410 -8.26 -5.00 -16.79
C LEU A 410 -9.61 -4.27 -16.87
N LEU A 411 -10.73 -4.88 -16.48
CA LEU A 411 -12.06 -4.28 -16.46
C LEU A 411 -12.19 -3.22 -15.37
N LEU A 412 -11.60 -3.42 -14.19
CA LEU A 412 -11.53 -2.42 -13.13
C LEU A 412 -10.64 -1.22 -13.53
N VAL A 413 -9.59 -1.47 -14.32
CA VAL A 413 -8.71 -0.43 -14.86
C VAL A 413 -9.37 0.28 -16.06
N TRP A 414 -10.05 -0.45 -16.94
CA TRP A 414 -10.79 0.05 -18.12
C TRP A 414 -11.97 0.93 -17.69
N GLY A 415 -12.85 0.42 -16.82
CA GLY A 415 -14.00 1.19 -16.31
C GLY A 415 -13.60 2.38 -15.44
N GLY A 416 -12.38 2.39 -14.88
CA GLY A 416 -11.89 3.47 -14.02
C GLY A 416 -11.11 4.58 -14.73
N LEU A 417 -10.46 4.30 -15.87
CA LEU A 417 -9.51 5.22 -16.52
C LEU A 417 -9.86 5.61 -17.96
N SER A 418 -10.53 4.75 -18.75
CA SER A 418 -10.76 5.02 -20.18
C SER A 418 -12.18 5.47 -20.53
N GLY A 419 -13.17 5.28 -19.63
CA GLY A 419 -14.56 5.63 -19.92
C GLY A 419 -15.20 4.81 -21.06
N GLY A 420 -14.54 3.75 -21.53
CA GLY A 420 -15.08 2.83 -22.55
C GLY A 420 -16.17 1.91 -21.99
N ALA A 421 -17.07 1.45 -22.85
CA ALA A 421 -18.13 0.53 -22.42
C ALA A 421 -17.53 -0.80 -21.94
N VAL A 422 -18.15 -1.36 -20.91
CA VAL A 422 -17.79 -2.69 -20.40
C VAL A 422 -18.31 -3.73 -21.40
N PRO A 423 -17.51 -4.74 -21.78
CA PRO A 423 -17.98 -5.86 -22.61
C PRO A 423 -19.25 -6.50 -22.00
N PRO A 424 -20.26 -6.87 -22.81
CA PRO A 424 -21.58 -7.29 -22.33
C PRO A 424 -21.58 -8.77 -21.90
N PHE A 425 -20.44 -9.27 -21.44
CA PHE A 425 -20.27 -10.65 -21.00
C PHE A 425 -20.51 -10.72 -19.49
N SER A 426 -21.52 -11.49 -19.09
CA SER A 426 -21.77 -11.84 -17.69
C SER A 426 -20.69 -12.78 -17.15
N SER A 427 -20.15 -13.64 -18.02
CA SER A 427 -19.02 -14.52 -17.77
C SER A 427 -18.20 -14.68 -19.05
N LEU A 428 -16.87 -14.72 -18.93
CA LEU A 428 -15.96 -14.94 -20.05
C LEU A 428 -14.76 -15.77 -19.60
N GLU A 429 -14.63 -16.98 -20.13
CA GLU A 429 -13.49 -17.88 -19.96
C GLU A 429 -12.75 -18.02 -21.29
N ALA A 430 -11.41 -18.02 -21.28
CA ALA A 430 -10.60 -18.25 -22.48
C ALA A 430 -9.27 -18.93 -22.12
N ASP A 431 -8.69 -19.68 -23.05
CA ASP A 431 -7.33 -20.20 -22.92
C ASP A 431 -6.28 -19.10 -23.16
N GLU A 432 -6.53 -18.20 -24.12
CA GLU A 432 -5.76 -16.97 -24.36
C GLU A 432 -6.72 -15.79 -24.57
N LEU A 433 -6.39 -14.62 -24.03
CA LEU A 433 -7.17 -13.39 -24.19
C LEU A 433 -6.22 -12.20 -24.38
N VAL A 434 -6.45 -11.42 -25.43
CA VAL A 434 -5.71 -10.21 -25.81
C VAL A 434 -6.70 -9.05 -25.90
N VAL A 435 -6.40 -7.94 -25.24
CA VAL A 435 -7.19 -6.71 -25.31
C VAL A 435 -6.37 -5.67 -26.05
N SER A 436 -6.89 -5.16 -27.16
CA SER A 436 -6.22 -4.13 -27.97
C SER A 436 -6.75 -2.74 -27.61
N GLU A 437 -5.90 -1.90 -27.03
CA GLU A 437 -6.24 -0.51 -26.65
C GLU A 437 -6.54 0.38 -27.85
N GLU A 438 -5.93 0.13 -29.02
CA GLU A 438 -6.10 0.96 -30.22
C GLU A 438 -7.43 0.72 -30.96
N ALA A 439 -8.08 -0.43 -30.74
CA ALA A 439 -9.24 -0.86 -31.53
C ALA A 439 -10.52 -1.11 -30.72
N GLY A 440 -10.50 -0.96 -29.39
CA GLY A 440 -11.66 -1.33 -28.54
C GLY A 440 -12.08 -2.79 -28.75
N ALA A 441 -11.10 -3.66 -29.05
CA ALA A 441 -11.32 -5.03 -29.49
C ALA A 441 -10.73 -6.03 -28.49
N LEU A 442 -11.52 -7.06 -28.19
CA LEU A 442 -11.19 -8.19 -27.35
C LEU A 442 -11.03 -9.42 -28.25
N GLU A 443 -9.87 -10.06 -28.22
CA GLU A 443 -9.57 -11.26 -28.99
C GLU A 443 -9.25 -12.41 -28.04
N GLY A 444 -9.82 -13.59 -28.25
CA GLY A 444 -9.60 -14.76 -27.42
C GLY A 444 -9.55 -16.07 -28.18
N ARG A 445 -8.90 -17.07 -27.58
CA ARG A 445 -8.85 -18.46 -28.07
C ARG A 445 -9.37 -19.43 -27.03
N GLY A 446 -10.07 -20.48 -27.46
CA GLY A 446 -10.72 -21.45 -26.58
C GLY A 446 -11.71 -20.77 -25.63
N VAL A 447 -12.60 -19.96 -26.19
CA VAL A 447 -13.45 -19.02 -25.45
C VAL A 447 -14.77 -19.67 -25.08
N ARG A 448 -15.25 -19.41 -23.86
CA ARG A 448 -16.61 -19.64 -23.40
C ARG A 448 -17.15 -18.32 -22.82
N ALA A 449 -18.10 -17.71 -23.51
CA ALA A 449 -18.73 -16.46 -23.13
C ALA A 449 -20.21 -16.69 -22.76
N GLU A 450 -20.70 -15.99 -21.73
CA GLU A 450 -22.12 -15.99 -21.33
C GLU A 450 -22.67 -14.57 -21.41
N PHE A 451 -23.76 -14.38 -22.16
CA PHE A 451 -24.44 -13.09 -22.34
C PHE A 451 -25.96 -13.33 -22.43
N GLY A 452 -26.73 -12.62 -21.61
CA GLY A 452 -28.16 -12.92 -21.44
C GLY A 452 -28.39 -14.38 -21.05
N ASP A 453 -29.26 -15.07 -21.80
CA ASP A 453 -29.56 -16.50 -21.65
C ASP A 453 -28.75 -17.41 -22.59
N TYR A 454 -27.72 -16.85 -23.23
CA TYR A 454 -26.91 -17.54 -24.23
C TYR A 454 -25.51 -17.86 -23.71
N VAL A 455 -25.02 -19.04 -24.10
CA VAL A 455 -23.66 -19.53 -23.86
C VAL A 455 -22.99 -19.78 -25.21
N LEU A 456 -21.91 -19.07 -25.49
CA LEU A 456 -21.12 -19.19 -26.70
C LEU A 456 -19.77 -19.85 -26.39
N VAL A 457 -19.48 -20.99 -27.02
CA VAL A 457 -18.19 -21.67 -26.94
C VAL A 457 -17.53 -21.63 -28.32
N ALA A 458 -16.29 -21.14 -28.44
CA ALA A 458 -15.61 -20.99 -29.73
C ALA A 458 -14.10 -21.26 -29.65
N GLU A 459 -13.50 -21.72 -30.75
CA GLU A 459 -12.03 -21.86 -30.83
C GLU A 459 -11.34 -20.49 -30.89
N ALA A 460 -11.93 -19.52 -31.58
CA ALA A 460 -11.49 -18.14 -31.60
C ALA A 460 -12.69 -17.19 -31.51
N LEU A 461 -12.53 -16.09 -30.77
CA LEU A 461 -13.55 -15.06 -30.62
C LEU A 461 -12.92 -13.68 -30.70
N ARG A 462 -13.55 -12.78 -31.45
CA ARG A 462 -13.22 -11.37 -31.53
C ARG A 462 -14.47 -10.56 -31.22
N ALA A 463 -14.42 -9.71 -30.20
CA ALA A 463 -15.50 -8.82 -29.84
C ALA A 463 -15.04 -7.37 -30.00
N ARG A 464 -15.82 -6.53 -30.66
CA ARG A 464 -15.52 -5.10 -30.85
C ARG A 464 -16.70 -4.24 -30.42
N GLU A 465 -16.39 -3.08 -29.86
CA GLU A 465 -17.39 -2.05 -29.60
C GLU A 465 -17.76 -1.35 -30.92
N GLY A 466 -19.02 -1.49 -31.33
CA GLY A 466 -19.62 -0.85 -32.50
C GLY A 466 -20.42 0.40 -32.13
N THR A 467 -21.15 0.98 -33.09
CA THR A 467 -21.91 2.23 -32.87
C THR A 467 -23.22 2.03 -32.10
N THR A 468 -23.80 0.84 -32.16
CA THR A 468 -25.10 0.49 -31.54
C THR A 468 -24.99 -0.56 -30.44
N GLY A 469 -23.80 -1.10 -30.21
CA GLY A 469 -23.59 -2.25 -29.31
C GLY A 469 -22.29 -2.97 -29.63
N TRP A 470 -22.21 -4.25 -29.25
CA TRP A 470 -21.04 -5.09 -29.47
C TRP A 470 -21.22 -6.01 -30.66
N GLU A 471 -20.18 -6.14 -31.47
CA GLU A 471 -20.13 -7.14 -32.54
C GLU A 471 -19.14 -8.23 -32.18
N ILE A 472 -19.59 -9.48 -32.29
CA ILE A 472 -18.83 -10.69 -31.98
C ILE A 472 -18.63 -11.47 -33.27
N GLU A 473 -17.39 -11.83 -33.56
CA GLU A 473 -17.01 -12.79 -34.59
C GLU A 473 -16.39 -14.01 -33.91
N ALA A 474 -16.94 -15.20 -34.16
CA ALA A 474 -16.49 -16.45 -33.57
C ALA A 474 -16.22 -17.49 -34.65
N GLU A 475 -15.14 -18.27 -34.49
CA GLU A 475 -14.78 -19.39 -35.36
C GLU A 475 -14.89 -20.71 -34.61
N VAL A 476 -15.45 -21.72 -35.30
CA VAL A 476 -15.80 -23.03 -34.75
C VAL A 476 -16.60 -22.87 -33.46
N ALA A 477 -17.80 -22.32 -33.61
CA ALA A 477 -18.63 -21.82 -32.53
C ALA A 477 -19.83 -22.71 -32.25
N ILE A 478 -20.16 -22.85 -30.97
CA ILE A 478 -21.38 -23.47 -30.45
C ILE A 478 -22.11 -22.44 -29.61
N LEU A 479 -23.28 -22.00 -30.06
CA LEU A 479 -24.16 -21.10 -29.34
C LEU A 479 -25.33 -21.91 -28.75
N THR A 480 -25.48 -21.86 -27.44
CA THR A 480 -26.50 -22.62 -26.69
C THR A 480 -27.42 -21.66 -25.93
N SER A 481 -28.71 -21.97 -25.90
CA SER A 481 -29.74 -21.33 -25.08
C SER A 481 -30.58 -22.42 -24.40
N ALA A 482 -31.58 -22.05 -23.60
CA ALA A 482 -32.47 -23.01 -22.95
C ALA A 482 -33.17 -23.96 -23.94
N ASP A 483 -33.53 -23.44 -25.11
CA ASP A 483 -34.38 -24.14 -26.08
C ASP A 483 -33.69 -24.43 -27.42
N ALA A 484 -32.47 -23.94 -27.64
CA ALA A 484 -31.78 -24.11 -28.92
C ALA A 484 -30.25 -24.25 -28.79
N GLU A 485 -29.66 -25.05 -29.67
CA GLU A 485 -28.22 -25.25 -29.81
C GLU A 485 -27.83 -25.10 -31.29
N LEU A 486 -26.86 -24.24 -31.58
CA LEU A 486 -26.38 -23.90 -32.91
C LEU A 486 -24.87 -24.12 -33.01
N HIS A 487 -24.44 -24.96 -33.95
CA HIS A 487 -23.05 -25.21 -34.30
C HIS A 487 -22.74 -24.51 -35.62
N ALA A 488 -21.66 -23.75 -35.71
CA ALA A 488 -21.26 -23.02 -36.92
C ALA A 488 -19.74 -22.97 -37.08
N VAL A 489 -19.25 -23.01 -38.33
CA VAL A 489 -17.81 -22.81 -38.60
C VAL A 489 -17.43 -21.35 -38.40
N ARG A 490 -18.32 -20.42 -38.77
CA ARG A 490 -18.18 -19.00 -38.45
C ARG A 490 -19.53 -18.46 -37.99
N LEU A 491 -19.52 -17.68 -36.91
CA LEU A 491 -20.69 -17.09 -36.31
C LEU A 491 -20.41 -15.61 -36.05
N THR A 492 -21.29 -14.74 -36.53
CA THR A 492 -21.28 -13.33 -36.20
C THR A 492 -22.52 -12.98 -35.40
N ALA A 493 -22.37 -12.31 -34.26
CA ALA A 493 -23.47 -11.90 -33.41
C ALA A 493 -23.39 -10.41 -33.11
N SER A 494 -24.53 -9.72 -33.13
CA SER A 494 -24.67 -8.35 -32.67
C SER A 494 -25.40 -8.34 -31.32
N LEU A 495 -24.83 -7.63 -30.36
CA LEU A 495 -25.38 -7.48 -29.01
C LEU A 495 -25.70 -6.02 -28.73
N GLY A 496 -26.85 -5.74 -28.13
CA GLY A 496 -27.17 -4.42 -27.62
C GLY A 496 -26.27 -4.00 -26.44
N PRO A 497 -26.37 -2.74 -25.97
CA PRO A 497 -25.55 -2.21 -24.88
C PRO A 497 -25.69 -2.98 -23.56
N SER A 498 -26.84 -3.61 -23.33
CA SER A 498 -27.18 -4.45 -22.17
C SER A 498 -26.79 -5.92 -22.33
N GLY A 499 -26.29 -6.34 -23.50
CA GLY A 499 -25.99 -7.73 -23.81
C GLY A 499 -27.17 -8.57 -24.27
N GLU A 500 -28.26 -7.93 -24.71
CA GLU A 500 -29.33 -8.60 -25.47
C GLU A 500 -28.83 -9.00 -26.87
N LEU A 501 -29.21 -10.20 -27.33
CA LEU A 501 -28.84 -10.70 -28.65
C LEU A 501 -29.78 -10.10 -29.71
N ASP A 502 -29.23 -9.28 -30.61
CA ASP A 502 -30.02 -8.60 -31.64
C ASP A 502 -30.14 -9.45 -32.91
N ALA A 503 -29.02 -9.95 -33.43
CA ALA A 503 -28.97 -10.79 -34.61
C ALA A 503 -27.78 -11.75 -34.57
N VAL A 504 -27.96 -12.94 -35.18
CA VAL A 504 -26.91 -13.94 -35.40
C VAL A 504 -26.88 -14.28 -36.87
N THR A 505 -25.68 -14.36 -37.44
CA THR A 505 -25.48 -14.92 -38.78
C THR A 505 -24.46 -16.03 -38.68
N ALA A 506 -24.76 -17.16 -39.31
CA ALA A 506 -23.94 -18.36 -39.21
C ALA A 506 -23.57 -18.89 -40.60
N GLN A 507 -22.32 -19.33 -40.75
CA GLN A 507 -21.80 -19.98 -41.95
C GLN A 507 -21.43 -21.44 -41.64
N SER A 508 -21.81 -22.32 -42.57
CA SER A 508 -21.68 -23.78 -42.47
C SER A 508 -22.18 -24.29 -41.12
N PHE A 509 -23.49 -24.14 -40.91
CA PHE A 509 -24.12 -24.32 -39.60
C PHE A 509 -25.09 -25.49 -39.55
N ARG A 510 -25.31 -25.98 -38.33
CA ARG A 510 -26.35 -26.94 -37.98
C ARG A 510 -26.88 -26.62 -36.59
N GLY A 511 -28.19 -26.66 -36.41
CA GLY A 511 -28.79 -26.43 -35.11
C GLY A 511 -29.96 -27.34 -34.82
N VAL A 512 -30.35 -27.32 -33.55
CA VAL A 512 -31.57 -27.94 -33.02
C VAL A 512 -32.28 -26.88 -32.21
N SER A 513 -33.57 -26.67 -32.48
CA SER A 513 -34.44 -25.87 -31.63
C SER A 513 -35.60 -26.71 -31.13
N THR A 514 -35.98 -26.48 -29.88
CA THR A 514 -37.05 -27.19 -29.19
C THR A 514 -38.19 -26.22 -28.98
N PHE A 515 -39.38 -26.57 -29.47
CA PHE A 515 -40.58 -25.78 -29.31
C PHE A 515 -41.56 -26.51 -28.39
N GLN A 516 -41.94 -25.85 -27.29
CA GLN A 516 -43.01 -26.35 -26.42
C GLN A 516 -44.35 -25.80 -26.90
N GLY A 517 -45.09 -26.63 -27.65
CA GLY A 517 -46.49 -26.37 -27.97
C GLY A 517 -47.42 -26.78 -26.81
N PRO A 518 -48.68 -26.31 -26.80
CA PRO A 518 -49.65 -26.62 -25.74
C PRO A 518 -49.96 -28.12 -25.57
N GLU A 519 -49.64 -28.97 -26.55
CA GLU A 519 -49.92 -30.41 -26.51
C GLU A 519 -48.68 -31.32 -26.60
N LYS A 520 -47.57 -30.88 -27.21
CA LYS A 520 -46.33 -31.66 -27.40
C LYS A 520 -45.09 -30.77 -27.58
N GLU A 521 -43.94 -31.34 -27.22
CA GLU A 521 -42.61 -30.82 -27.51
C GLU A 521 -42.16 -31.30 -28.89
N GLU A 522 -41.79 -30.37 -29.77
CA GLU A 522 -41.28 -30.66 -31.11
C GLU A 522 -39.85 -30.15 -31.28
N GLN A 523 -38.97 -30.97 -31.87
CA GLN A 523 -37.59 -30.60 -32.17
C GLN A 523 -37.42 -30.34 -33.67
N LEU A 524 -36.96 -29.14 -33.99
CA LEU A 524 -36.63 -28.72 -35.36
C LEU A 524 -35.12 -28.83 -35.56
N LEU A 525 -34.71 -29.63 -36.54
CA LEU A 525 -33.33 -29.73 -36.99
C LEU A 525 -33.15 -28.89 -38.25
N TYR A 526 -32.13 -28.04 -38.28
CA TYR A 526 -31.84 -27.18 -39.41
C TYR A 526 -30.33 -27.13 -39.70
N SER A 527 -29.98 -26.90 -40.97
CA SER A 527 -28.58 -26.77 -41.41
C SER A 527 -28.49 -25.99 -42.72
N GLY A 528 -27.41 -25.25 -42.92
CA GLY A 528 -27.18 -24.46 -44.13
C GLY A 528 -25.72 -24.03 -44.31
N GLU A 529 -25.37 -23.56 -45.51
CA GLU A 529 -24.04 -23.01 -45.79
C GLU A 529 -23.88 -21.57 -45.32
N GLU A 530 -24.94 -20.76 -45.37
CA GLU A 530 -24.98 -19.40 -44.85
C GLU A 530 -26.45 -19.05 -44.52
N GLY A 531 -26.69 -18.41 -43.39
CA GLY A 531 -28.05 -18.09 -42.94
C GLY A 531 -28.08 -17.23 -41.69
N GLU A 532 -29.22 -16.58 -41.50
CA GLU A 532 -29.57 -15.77 -40.33
C GLU A 532 -30.49 -16.56 -39.39
#